data_AF-A0A538JRI1-F1
#
_entry.id   AF-A0A538JRI1-F1
#
_cell.length_a   1.000
_cell.length_b   1.000
_cell.length_c   1.000
_cell.angle_alpha   90.00
_cell.angle_beta   90.00
_cell.angle_gamma   90.00
#
_symmetry.space_group_name_H-M   'P 1'
#
loop_
_entity.id
_entity.type
_entity.pdbx_description
1 polymer ?
#
loop_
_entity_poly.entity_id
_entity_poly.type
_entity_poly.pdbx_seq_one_letter_code
_entity_poly.pdbx_strand_id
1 'polypeptide(L)'
;MNVLDELTNAIDVICDADPAQLADRETIQALHRQLERLDAATTRATSAFEAAGTWEADGARSAAAWVATRCRVPVTAARRRLRLGRALRHMENAEAAWLAGDIDAARVAALADARTPVSAACFERDETLLVEQAARLSHRHFARALAYWLQRADPDGVEDGARAEQAARRLHLSQSFGGGWVLDGTFDPIGGAVLHRTLAGIEHELFEADWAEARARVGAGVCAADLVRAPAQRRADAAVEMARRARAVPPGARLPEPLFTVFVGYETFAGRICELAEGTVVTPGSLVGWLEDGWVERVVFDGPDRVRNLGSRRRIFTGATRRSVEVRDRECFHEFCDIPAADCQIDHVQPYSAGGLTVDGNGRAACGYHNRLRHRRP
;
A
#
# COMPACT_ATOMS: atom_id res chain seq x y z
N MET A 1 25.65 12.60 35.34
CA MET A 1 24.32 12.82 34.74
C MET A 1 23.85 11.45 34.28
N ASN A 2 22.64 11.02 34.63
CA ASN A 2 22.12 9.74 34.11
C ASN A 2 21.76 9.94 32.62
N VAL A 3 21.90 8.91 31.80
CA VAL A 3 21.54 8.93 30.36
C VAL A 3 20.12 9.47 30.13
N LEU A 4 19.19 9.19 31.04
CA LEU A 4 17.83 9.71 30.98
C LEU A 4 17.73 11.22 31.23
N ASP A 5 18.61 11.80 32.05
CA ASP A 5 18.65 13.24 32.29
C ASP A 5 19.15 13.96 31.02
N GLU A 6 20.18 13.42 30.36
CA GLU A 6 20.70 13.95 29.10
C GLU A 6 19.65 13.88 27.98
N LEU A 7 18.93 12.74 27.87
CA LEU A 7 17.84 12.59 26.92
C LEU A 7 16.70 13.58 27.21
N THR A 8 16.33 13.75 28.49
CA THR A 8 15.28 14.70 28.89
C THR A 8 15.64 16.11 28.47
N ASN A 9 16.86 16.57 28.81
CA ASN A 9 17.32 17.90 28.41
C ASN A 9 17.32 18.08 26.88
N ALA A 10 17.71 17.07 26.11
CA ALA A 10 17.70 17.16 24.64
C ALA A 10 16.28 17.23 24.07
N ILE A 11 15.33 16.48 24.64
CA ILE A 11 13.92 16.53 24.24
C ILE A 11 13.28 17.85 24.63
N ASP A 12 13.56 18.38 25.83
CA ASP A 12 13.04 19.68 26.28
C ASP A 12 13.46 20.80 25.32
N VAL A 13 14.72 20.82 24.88
CA VAL A 13 15.20 21.77 23.87
C VAL A 13 14.42 21.68 22.55
N ILE A 14 14.06 20.48 22.10
CA ILE A 14 13.26 20.27 20.87
C ILE A 14 11.81 20.71 21.10
N CYS A 15 11.23 20.41 22.27
CA CYS A 15 9.86 20.78 22.62
C CYS A 15 9.67 22.29 22.78
N ASP A 16 10.69 22.99 23.28
CA ASP A 16 10.68 24.44 23.47
C ASP A 16 11.00 25.22 22.18
N ALA A 17 11.52 24.55 21.14
CA ALA A 17 11.81 25.17 19.85
C ALA A 17 10.52 25.53 19.09
N ASP A 18 10.55 26.63 18.33
CA ASP A 18 9.47 26.98 17.40
C ASP A 18 9.37 25.91 16.31
N PRO A 19 8.21 25.25 16.10
CA PRO A 19 8.05 24.23 15.06
C PRO A 19 8.43 24.70 13.66
N ALA A 20 8.32 26.01 13.36
CA ALA A 20 8.75 26.56 12.08
C ALA A 20 10.26 26.43 11.84
N GLN A 21 11.06 26.37 12.91
CA GLN A 21 12.52 26.17 12.86
C GLN A 21 12.90 24.70 12.65
N LEU A 22 11.97 23.77 12.82
CA LEU A 22 12.17 22.33 12.65
C LEU A 22 11.53 21.78 11.36
N ALA A 23 10.94 22.65 10.53
CA ALA A 23 10.10 22.27 9.40
C ALA A 23 10.86 22.03 8.08
N ASP A 24 12.20 22.12 8.08
CA ASP A 24 13.02 21.78 6.92
C ASP A 24 13.12 20.25 6.72
N ARG A 25 13.50 19.84 5.50
CA ARG A 25 13.41 18.44 5.09
C ARG A 25 14.37 17.56 5.90
N GLU A 26 15.58 18.06 6.11
CA GLU A 26 16.65 17.38 6.81
C GLU A 26 16.29 17.19 8.29
N THR A 27 15.75 18.23 8.94
CA THR A 27 15.31 18.15 10.34
C THR A 27 14.14 17.18 10.51
N ILE A 28 13.13 17.22 9.64
CA ILE A 28 12.01 16.28 9.69
C ILE A 28 12.51 14.83 9.55
N GLN A 29 13.41 14.55 8.59
CA GLN A 29 14.02 13.23 8.45
C GLN A 29 14.80 12.81 9.70
N ALA A 30 15.58 13.72 10.28
CA ALA A 30 16.35 13.46 11.49
C ALA A 30 15.45 13.15 12.70
N LEU A 31 14.37 13.91 12.89
CA LEU A 31 13.40 13.70 13.97
C LEU A 31 12.72 12.33 13.85
N HIS A 32 12.24 11.98 12.65
CA HIS A 32 11.66 10.65 12.40
C HIS A 32 12.67 9.54 12.67
N ARG A 33 13.94 9.69 12.25
CA ARG A 33 14.99 8.74 12.57
C ARG A 33 15.19 8.58 14.07
N GLN A 34 15.23 9.67 14.84
CA GLN A 34 15.40 9.59 16.31
C GLN A 34 14.18 8.97 17.01
N LEU A 35 12.96 9.20 16.52
CA LEU A 35 11.76 8.55 17.04
C LEU A 35 11.86 7.03 16.93
N GLU A 36 12.28 6.51 15.77
CA GLU A 36 12.43 5.06 15.58
C GLU A 36 13.53 4.47 16.46
N ARG A 37 14.67 5.16 16.60
CA ARG A 37 15.75 4.73 17.50
C ARG A 37 15.30 4.65 18.95
N LEU A 38 14.53 5.65 19.39
CA LEU A 38 13.98 5.67 20.75
C LEU A 38 12.93 4.57 20.95
N ASP A 39 12.05 4.31 19.98
CA ASP A 39 11.09 3.20 20.07
C ASP A 39 11.78 1.84 20.08
N ALA A 40 12.84 1.65 19.28
CA ALA A 40 13.67 0.44 19.30
C ALA A 40 14.32 0.22 20.67
N ALA A 41 15.01 1.24 21.22
CA ALA A 41 15.65 1.17 22.52
C ALA A 41 14.63 0.92 23.65
N THR A 42 13.49 1.61 23.61
CA THR A 42 12.39 1.41 24.57
C THR A 42 11.82 -0.01 24.47
N THR A 43 11.69 -0.56 23.27
CA THR A 43 11.22 -1.91 23.02
C THR A 43 12.16 -2.96 23.62
N ARG A 44 13.47 -2.82 23.42
CA ARG A 44 14.49 -3.69 24.03
C ARG A 44 14.47 -3.62 25.55
N ALA A 45 14.47 -2.40 26.11
CA ALA A 45 14.41 -2.20 27.55
C ALA A 45 13.13 -2.79 28.16
N THR A 46 11.99 -2.65 27.48
CA THR A 46 10.71 -3.22 27.92
C THR A 46 10.73 -4.75 27.89
N SER A 47 11.38 -5.38 26.91
CA SER A 47 11.55 -6.85 26.89
C SER A 47 12.52 -7.35 27.95
N ALA A 48 13.60 -6.61 28.23
CA ALA A 48 14.51 -6.92 29.34
C ALA A 48 13.79 -6.79 30.69
N PHE A 49 12.97 -5.76 30.87
CA PHE A 49 12.10 -5.58 32.03
C PHE A 49 11.11 -6.73 32.21
N GLU A 50 10.51 -7.25 31.13
CA GLU A 50 9.68 -8.45 31.18
C GLU A 50 10.46 -9.67 31.66
N ALA A 51 11.64 -9.91 31.09
CA ALA A 51 12.51 -11.03 31.44
C ALA A 51 13.02 -10.97 32.89
N ALA A 52 13.24 -9.77 33.42
CA ALA A 52 13.72 -9.55 34.79
C ALA A 52 12.63 -9.79 35.85
N GLY A 53 11.34 -9.80 35.49
CA GLY A 53 10.26 -10.07 36.44
C GLY A 53 10.00 -8.97 37.48
N THR A 54 10.71 -7.83 37.43
CA THR A 54 10.64 -6.78 38.47
C THR A 54 9.26 -6.13 38.62
N TRP A 55 8.40 -6.26 37.61
CA TRP A 55 7.00 -5.81 37.63
C TRP A 55 6.11 -6.62 38.59
N GLU A 56 6.52 -7.83 39.00
CA GLU A 56 5.75 -8.68 39.93
C GLU A 56 5.66 -8.05 41.32
N ALA A 57 6.70 -7.31 41.75
CA ALA A 57 6.73 -6.63 43.04
C ALA A 57 5.59 -5.61 43.23
N ASP A 58 5.08 -5.06 42.12
CA ASP A 58 3.95 -4.14 42.07
C ASP A 58 2.58 -4.85 42.04
N GLY A 59 2.55 -6.19 42.06
CA GLY A 59 1.33 -6.99 41.97
C GLY A 59 0.70 -7.03 40.58
N ALA A 60 1.43 -6.62 39.53
CA ALA A 60 0.94 -6.71 38.16
C ALA A 60 0.89 -8.16 37.68
N ARG A 61 -0.14 -8.52 36.91
CA ARG A 61 -0.31 -9.88 36.34
C ARG A 61 0.63 -10.20 35.17
N SER A 62 1.27 -9.18 34.60
CA SER A 62 2.24 -9.30 33.50
C SER A 62 2.98 -7.99 33.32
N ALA A 63 4.16 -8.02 32.68
CA ALA A 63 4.87 -6.83 32.24
C ALA A 63 3.99 -5.92 31.37
N ALA A 64 3.18 -6.52 30.48
CA ALA A 64 2.27 -5.78 29.60
C ALA A 64 1.22 -4.98 30.38
N ALA A 65 0.63 -5.61 31.40
CA ALA A 65 -0.35 -4.95 32.28
C ALA A 65 0.32 -3.84 33.10
N TRP A 66 1.54 -4.07 33.59
CA TRP A 66 2.32 -3.06 34.30
C TRP A 66 2.61 -1.85 33.42
N VAL A 67 3.15 -2.05 32.21
CA VAL A 67 3.46 -0.98 31.25
C VAL A 67 2.19 -0.23 30.85
N ALA A 68 1.11 -0.93 30.54
CA ALA A 68 -0.17 -0.28 30.20
C ALA A 68 -0.66 0.64 31.32
N THR A 69 -0.57 0.18 32.57
CA THR A 69 -1.05 0.92 33.74
C THR A 69 -0.12 2.07 34.13
N ARG A 70 1.17 1.80 34.29
CA ARG A 70 2.16 2.78 34.78
C ARG A 70 2.58 3.78 33.72
N CYS A 71 2.68 3.36 32.46
CA CYS A 71 3.03 4.23 31.34
C CYS A 71 1.81 4.78 30.59
N ARG A 72 0.59 4.47 31.04
CA ARG A 72 -0.69 4.97 30.49
C ARG A 72 -0.84 4.77 28.98
N VAL A 73 -0.42 3.60 28.49
CA VAL A 73 -0.58 3.20 27.09
C VAL A 73 -1.65 2.12 26.95
N PRO A 74 -2.33 2.03 25.79
CA PRO A 74 -3.24 0.92 25.54
C PRO A 74 -2.54 -0.42 25.74
N VAL A 75 -3.25 -1.39 26.36
CA VAL A 75 -2.68 -2.73 26.61
C VAL A 75 -2.27 -3.44 25.31
N THR A 76 -2.94 -3.15 24.20
CA THR A 76 -2.58 -3.63 22.86
C THR A 76 -1.22 -3.11 22.42
N ALA A 77 -0.91 -1.83 22.66
CA ALA A 77 0.39 -1.23 22.37
C ALA A 77 1.49 -1.84 23.26
N ALA A 78 1.23 -2.01 24.56
CA ALA A 78 2.17 -2.64 25.48
C ALA A 78 2.48 -4.10 25.08
N ARG A 79 1.45 -4.88 24.73
CA ARG A 79 1.61 -6.25 24.23
C ARG A 79 2.39 -6.30 22.93
N ARG A 80 2.09 -5.40 21.98
CA ARG A 80 2.82 -5.29 20.71
C ARG A 80 4.30 -5.02 20.96
N ARG A 81 4.64 -4.05 21.82
CA ARG A 81 6.03 -3.73 22.18
C ARG A 81 6.76 -4.94 22.76
N LEU A 82 6.17 -5.64 23.73
CA LEU A 82 6.76 -6.84 24.32
C LEU A 82 6.91 -7.98 23.31
N ARG A 83 5.92 -8.18 22.44
CA ARG A 83 5.99 -9.17 21.35
C ARG A 83 7.16 -8.88 20.41
N LEU A 84 7.33 -7.63 19.98
CA LEU A 84 8.44 -7.23 19.13
C LEU A 84 9.79 -7.44 19.83
N GLY A 85 9.91 -7.01 21.09
CA GLY A 85 11.15 -7.22 21.84
C GLY A 85 11.53 -8.70 22.03
N ARG A 86 10.56 -9.60 22.13
CA ARG A 86 10.83 -11.05 22.08
C ARG A 86 11.26 -11.53 20.70
N ALA A 87 10.65 -11.03 19.63
CA ALA A 87 10.97 -11.41 18.26
C ALA A 87 12.40 -11.00 17.86
N LEU A 88 12.88 -9.84 18.33
CA LEU A 88 14.24 -9.32 18.05
C LEU A 88 15.36 -10.28 18.45
N ARG A 89 15.14 -11.18 19.43
CA ARG A 89 16.12 -12.21 19.85
C ARG A 89 16.55 -13.16 18.74
N HIS A 90 15.80 -13.19 17.64
CA HIS A 90 16.06 -14.03 16.48
C HIS A 90 16.12 -13.21 15.17
N MET A 91 16.30 -11.89 15.29
CA MET A 91 16.31 -10.95 14.17
C MET A 91 17.38 -9.88 14.42
N GLU A 92 18.65 -10.31 14.51
CA GLU A 92 19.78 -9.46 14.89
C GLU A 92 19.99 -8.30 13.90
N ASN A 93 19.83 -8.56 12.59
CA ASN A 93 20.00 -7.51 11.58
C ASN A 93 18.84 -6.51 11.61
N ALA A 94 17.62 -6.98 11.85
CA ALA A 94 16.46 -6.10 11.99
C ALA A 94 16.56 -5.24 13.27
N GLU A 95 17.05 -5.82 14.37
CA GLU A 95 17.32 -5.09 15.62
C GLU A 95 18.34 -3.97 15.39
N ALA A 96 19.47 -4.30 14.73
CA ALA A 96 20.52 -3.33 14.43
C ALA A 96 20.02 -2.19 13.54
N ALA A 97 19.28 -2.50 12.47
CA ALA A 97 18.72 -1.49 11.56
C ALA A 97 17.69 -0.58 12.26
N TRP A 98 16.86 -1.12 13.15
CA TRP A 98 15.89 -0.32 13.90
C TRP A 98 16.57 0.60 14.93
N LEU A 99 17.59 0.10 15.63
CA LEU A 99 18.42 0.90 16.54
C LEU A 99 19.23 2.00 15.84
N ALA A 100 19.56 1.80 14.56
CA ALA A 100 20.14 2.83 13.71
C ALA A 100 19.11 3.85 13.22
N GLY A 101 17.81 3.51 13.25
CA GLY A 101 16.70 4.30 12.72
C GLY A 101 16.55 4.18 11.20
N ASP A 102 17.11 3.13 10.59
CA ASP A 102 17.04 2.89 9.14
C ASP A 102 15.74 2.15 8.74
N ILE A 103 15.09 1.49 9.70
CA ILE A 103 13.75 0.89 9.56
C ILE A 103 12.88 1.28 10.75
N ASP A 104 11.56 1.11 10.60
CA ASP A 104 10.57 1.48 11.62
C ASP A 104 9.94 0.25 12.31
N ALA A 105 9.18 0.52 13.38
CA ALA A 105 8.46 -0.50 14.13
C ALA A 105 7.46 -1.33 13.29
N ALA A 106 6.89 -0.77 12.22
CA ALA A 106 5.94 -1.46 11.35
C ALA A 106 6.67 -2.48 10.46
N ARG A 107 7.83 -2.11 9.91
CA ARG A 107 8.69 -3.02 9.14
C ARG A 107 9.25 -4.14 10.00
N VAL A 108 9.70 -3.83 11.23
CA VAL A 108 10.12 -4.86 12.20
C VAL A 108 8.97 -5.80 12.54
N ALA A 109 7.75 -5.27 12.73
CA ALA A 109 6.58 -6.10 12.97
C ALA A 109 6.26 -7.02 11.79
N ALA A 110 6.32 -6.51 10.56
CA ALA A 110 6.11 -7.31 9.36
C ALA A 110 7.14 -8.43 9.22
N LEU A 111 8.43 -8.14 9.47
CA LEU A 111 9.50 -9.15 9.50
C LEU A 111 9.24 -10.21 10.58
N ALA A 112 8.84 -9.79 11.79
CA ALA A 112 8.52 -10.70 12.88
C ALA A 112 7.30 -11.59 12.57
N ASP A 113 6.28 -11.03 11.91
CA ASP A 113 5.09 -11.78 11.46
C ASP A 113 5.44 -12.77 10.33
N ALA A 114 6.37 -12.40 9.46
CA ALA A 114 6.85 -13.27 8.38
C ALA A 114 7.74 -14.42 8.88
N ARG A 115 8.30 -14.34 10.09
CA ARG A 115 9.11 -15.38 10.73
C ARG A 115 8.24 -16.35 11.54
N THR A 116 7.66 -17.33 10.86
CA THR A 116 6.90 -18.44 11.47
C THR A 116 7.82 -19.63 11.77
N PRO A 117 7.38 -20.66 12.52
CA PRO A 117 8.15 -21.88 12.67
C PRO A 117 8.53 -22.55 11.33
N VAL A 118 7.69 -22.41 10.30
CA VAL A 118 7.92 -22.97 8.96
C VAL A 118 8.94 -22.13 8.19
N SER A 119 8.83 -20.80 8.23
CA SER A 119 9.70 -19.91 7.47
C SER A 119 11.00 -19.53 8.18
N ALA A 120 11.18 -19.90 9.46
CA ALA A 120 12.31 -19.47 10.30
C ALA A 120 13.69 -19.71 9.69
N ALA A 121 13.91 -20.89 9.09
CA ALA A 121 15.20 -21.23 8.48
C ALA A 121 15.47 -20.40 7.21
N CYS A 122 14.44 -20.15 6.39
CA CYS A 122 14.57 -19.24 5.25
C CYS A 122 14.80 -17.80 5.73
N PHE A 123 14.13 -17.39 6.80
CA PHE A 123 14.24 -16.04 7.34
C PHE A 123 15.66 -15.80 7.84
N GLU A 124 16.24 -16.73 8.59
CA GLU A 124 17.62 -16.63 9.09
C GLU A 124 18.63 -16.49 7.95
N ARG A 125 18.45 -17.26 6.87
CA ARG A 125 19.28 -17.14 5.65
C ARG A 125 19.13 -15.78 4.96
N ASP A 126 17.90 -15.27 4.87
CA ASP A 126 17.56 -14.13 4.03
C ASP A 126 17.42 -12.80 4.80
N GLU A 127 17.62 -12.78 6.12
CA GLU A 127 17.33 -11.62 6.98
C GLU A 127 18.05 -10.36 6.47
N THR A 128 19.33 -10.49 6.12
CA THR A 128 20.14 -9.36 5.61
C THR A 128 19.48 -8.74 4.37
N LEU A 129 19.05 -9.56 3.41
CA LEU A 129 18.37 -9.09 2.20
C LEU A 129 17.05 -8.40 2.54
N LEU A 130 16.24 -8.99 3.43
CA LEU A 130 14.95 -8.44 3.82
C LEU A 130 15.10 -7.10 4.54
N VAL A 131 16.11 -6.96 5.39
CA VAL A 131 16.43 -5.70 6.11
C VAL A 131 16.96 -4.64 5.15
N GLU A 132 17.83 -4.99 4.21
CA GLU A 132 18.28 -4.06 3.16
C GLU A 132 17.10 -3.54 2.32
N GLN A 133 16.16 -4.43 1.97
CA GLN A 133 14.94 -4.04 1.26
C GLN A 133 14.05 -3.15 2.14
N ALA A 134 13.88 -3.48 3.42
CA ALA A 134 13.13 -2.70 4.38
C ALA A 134 13.66 -1.25 4.51
N ALA A 135 14.99 -1.08 4.52
CA ALA A 135 15.64 0.21 4.66
C ALA A 135 15.59 1.10 3.40
N ARG A 136 15.50 0.49 2.20
CA ARG A 136 15.57 1.22 0.92
C ARG A 136 14.21 1.46 0.29
N LEU A 137 13.27 0.52 0.43
CA LEU A 137 11.98 0.56 -0.25
C LEU A 137 10.95 1.36 0.54
N SER A 138 9.96 1.93 -0.19
CA SER A 138 8.73 2.43 0.44
C SER A 138 8.05 1.31 1.24
N HIS A 139 7.23 1.66 2.22
CA HIS A 139 6.54 0.66 3.04
C HIS A 139 5.70 -0.30 2.17
N ARG A 140 5.04 0.22 1.12
CA ARG A 140 4.25 -0.58 0.19
C ARG A 140 5.11 -1.55 -0.62
N HIS A 141 6.21 -1.08 -1.19
CA HIS A 141 7.10 -1.93 -2.00
C HIS A 141 7.82 -2.96 -1.13
N PHE A 142 8.17 -2.63 0.11
CA PHE A 142 8.70 -3.59 1.08
C PHE A 142 7.66 -4.66 1.43
N ALA A 143 6.42 -4.28 1.75
CA ALA A 143 5.35 -5.25 2.03
C ALA A 143 5.13 -6.20 0.84
N ARG A 144 5.19 -5.68 -0.40
CA ARG A 144 5.13 -6.49 -1.61
C ARG A 144 6.29 -7.46 -1.73
N ALA A 145 7.52 -6.98 -1.52
CA ALA A 145 8.72 -7.83 -1.55
C ALA A 145 8.67 -8.94 -0.50
N LEU A 146 8.22 -8.61 0.72
CA LEU A 146 8.06 -9.56 1.81
C LEU A 146 6.97 -10.61 1.52
N ALA A 147 5.84 -10.20 0.92
CA ALA A 147 4.79 -11.13 0.48
C ALA A 147 5.31 -12.12 -0.57
N TYR A 148 6.13 -11.67 -1.52
CA TYR A 148 6.77 -12.57 -2.49
C TYR A 148 7.80 -13.49 -1.87
N TRP A 149 8.53 -13.02 -0.87
CA TRP A 149 9.44 -13.86 -0.10
C TRP A 149 8.65 -14.95 0.64
N LEU A 150 7.53 -14.60 1.29
CA LEU A 150 6.65 -15.54 1.99
C LEU A 150 6.07 -16.62 1.07
N GLN A 151 5.65 -16.26 -0.15
CA GLN A 151 5.17 -17.25 -1.14
C GLN A 151 6.21 -18.33 -1.48
N ARG A 152 7.50 -18.04 -1.30
CA ARG A 152 8.60 -19.00 -1.48
C ARG A 152 8.98 -19.70 -0.18
N ALA A 153 8.98 -18.97 0.94
CA ALA A 153 9.42 -19.46 2.24
C ALA A 153 8.38 -20.35 2.96
N ASP A 154 7.08 -20.06 2.79
CA ASP A 154 5.97 -20.84 3.35
C ASP A 154 4.81 -20.92 2.33
N PRO A 155 5.00 -21.67 1.23
CA PRO A 155 4.05 -21.65 0.13
C PRO A 155 2.66 -22.18 0.51
N ASP A 156 2.60 -23.15 1.43
CA ASP A 156 1.34 -23.76 1.86
C ASP A 156 0.62 -22.86 2.87
N GLY A 157 1.35 -22.23 3.81
CA GLY A 157 0.78 -21.27 4.76
C GLY A 157 0.14 -20.06 4.07
N VAL A 158 0.73 -19.55 2.99
CA VAL A 158 0.12 -18.46 2.22
C VAL A 158 -1.16 -18.93 1.50
N GLU A 159 -1.19 -20.16 0.96
CA GLU A 159 -2.39 -20.72 0.32
C GLU A 159 -3.52 -20.98 1.32
N ASP A 160 -3.19 -21.48 2.52
CA ASP A 160 -4.15 -21.63 3.62
C ASP A 160 -4.69 -20.28 4.09
N GLY A 161 -3.82 -19.27 4.20
CA GLY A 161 -4.21 -17.90 4.52
C GLY A 161 -5.20 -17.32 3.51
N ALA A 162 -4.93 -17.48 2.22
CA ALA A 162 -5.83 -17.02 1.15
C ALA A 162 -7.20 -17.72 1.19
N ARG A 163 -7.22 -19.04 1.44
CA ARG A 163 -8.48 -19.79 1.65
C ARG A 163 -9.25 -19.28 2.86
N ALA A 164 -8.56 -19.02 3.98
CA ALA A 164 -9.18 -18.49 5.19
C ALA A 164 -9.77 -17.09 4.98
N GLU A 165 -9.05 -16.21 4.27
CA GLU A 165 -9.53 -14.87 3.92
C GLU A 165 -10.77 -14.93 3.02
N GLN A 166 -10.75 -15.82 2.02
CA GLN A 166 -11.92 -16.07 1.17
C GLN A 166 -13.12 -16.64 1.96
N ALA A 167 -12.88 -17.49 2.96
CA ALA A 167 -13.94 -18.01 3.82
C ALA A 167 -14.47 -16.94 4.82
N ALA A 168 -13.64 -15.98 5.21
CA ALA A 168 -13.96 -14.91 6.15
C ALA A 168 -14.73 -13.73 5.53
N ARG A 169 -14.98 -13.75 4.21
CA ARG A 169 -15.73 -12.71 3.51
C ARG A 169 -17.11 -12.53 4.12
N ARG A 170 -17.49 -11.27 4.35
CA ARG A 170 -18.79 -10.90 4.93
C ARG A 170 -19.24 -9.56 4.41
N LEU A 171 -20.54 -9.34 4.37
CA LEU A 171 -21.14 -8.04 4.07
C LEU A 171 -22.39 -7.85 4.92
N HIS A 172 -22.43 -6.76 5.67
CA HIS A 172 -23.54 -6.34 6.50
C HIS A 172 -24.08 -5.01 5.97
N LEU A 173 -25.38 -4.96 5.70
CA LEU A 173 -26.09 -3.75 5.36
C LEU A 173 -27.28 -3.61 6.30
N SER A 174 -27.23 -2.64 7.20
CA SER A 174 -28.24 -2.46 8.25
C SER A 174 -28.79 -1.05 8.27
N GLN A 175 -30.07 -0.93 8.64
CA GLN A 175 -30.71 0.36 8.82
C GLN A 175 -30.53 0.83 10.27
N SER A 176 -30.06 2.06 10.43
CA SER A 176 -29.99 2.76 11.71
C SER A 176 -31.36 3.25 12.16
N PHE A 177 -31.51 3.56 13.45
CA PHE A 177 -32.75 4.12 14.01
C PHE A 177 -33.22 5.39 13.28
N GLY A 178 -32.30 6.23 12.81
CA GLY A 178 -32.60 7.45 12.05
C GLY A 178 -32.96 7.22 10.58
N GLY A 179 -33.15 5.98 10.14
CA GLY A 179 -33.50 5.62 8.76
C GLY A 179 -32.31 5.60 7.78
N GLY A 180 -31.14 6.11 8.19
CA GLY A 180 -29.88 5.98 7.45
C GLY A 180 -29.36 4.54 7.43
N TRP A 181 -28.48 4.22 6.49
CA TRP A 181 -27.95 2.86 6.30
C TRP A 181 -26.45 2.79 6.57
N VAL A 182 -26.00 1.68 7.13
CA VAL A 182 -24.58 1.38 7.40
C VAL A 182 -24.18 0.13 6.63
N LEU A 183 -23.06 0.21 5.92
CA LEU A 183 -22.44 -0.88 5.18
C LEU A 183 -21.09 -1.21 5.80
N ASP A 184 -20.89 -2.46 6.24
CA ASP A 184 -19.61 -3.01 6.70
C ASP A 184 -19.32 -4.31 5.97
N GLY A 185 -18.08 -4.52 5.52
CA GLY A 185 -17.74 -5.76 4.81
C GLY A 185 -16.26 -6.03 4.71
N THR A 186 -15.95 -7.29 4.42
CA THR A 186 -14.61 -7.78 4.14
C THR A 186 -14.68 -8.68 2.90
N PHE A 187 -13.76 -8.47 1.97
CA PHE A 187 -13.68 -9.18 0.70
C PHE A 187 -12.30 -9.83 0.59
N ASP A 188 -12.19 -10.91 -0.19
CA ASP A 188 -10.89 -11.43 -0.61
C ASP A 188 -10.22 -10.42 -1.57
N PRO A 189 -8.90 -10.53 -1.80
CA PRO A 189 -8.18 -9.60 -2.66
C PRO A 189 -8.80 -9.42 -4.06
N ILE A 190 -9.26 -10.50 -4.70
CA ILE A 190 -9.78 -10.44 -6.07
C ILE A 190 -11.18 -9.81 -6.07
N GLY A 191 -12.08 -10.29 -5.20
CA GLY A 191 -13.42 -9.71 -5.05
C GLY A 191 -13.38 -8.24 -4.66
N GLY A 192 -12.46 -7.88 -3.76
CA GLY A 192 -12.20 -6.51 -3.34
C GLY A 192 -11.68 -5.63 -4.47
N ALA A 193 -10.77 -6.13 -5.30
CA ALA A 193 -10.25 -5.40 -6.46
C ALA A 193 -11.33 -5.11 -7.52
N VAL A 194 -12.20 -6.08 -7.80
CA VAL A 194 -13.34 -5.91 -8.73
C VAL A 194 -14.30 -4.82 -8.21
N LEU A 195 -14.66 -4.89 -6.93
CA LEU A 195 -15.52 -3.90 -6.28
C LEU A 195 -14.85 -2.51 -6.29
N HIS A 196 -13.59 -2.43 -5.85
CA HIS A 196 -12.85 -1.19 -5.76
C HIS A 196 -12.72 -0.51 -7.11
N ARG A 197 -12.33 -1.23 -8.16
CA ARG A 197 -12.13 -0.67 -9.50
C ARG A 197 -13.43 -0.10 -10.07
N THR A 198 -14.53 -0.83 -9.91
CA THR A 198 -15.85 -0.37 -10.36
C THR A 198 -16.28 0.89 -9.62
N LEU A 199 -16.13 0.89 -8.29
CA LEU A 199 -16.50 2.02 -7.44
C LEU A 199 -15.63 3.25 -7.72
N ALA A 200 -14.31 3.07 -7.85
CA ALA A 200 -13.36 4.14 -8.14
C ALA A 200 -13.59 4.78 -9.51
N GLY A 201 -13.95 3.99 -10.53
CA GLY A 201 -14.32 4.51 -11.84
C GLY A 201 -15.50 5.48 -11.78
N ILE A 202 -16.57 5.07 -11.10
CA ILE A 202 -17.76 5.93 -10.90
C ILE A 202 -17.40 7.14 -10.04
N GLU A 203 -16.63 6.96 -8.97
CA GLU A 203 -16.14 8.05 -8.12
C GLU A 203 -15.35 9.08 -8.94
N HIS A 204 -14.52 8.65 -9.89
CA HIS A 204 -13.78 9.54 -10.78
C HIS A 204 -14.68 10.31 -11.75
N GLU A 205 -15.67 9.64 -12.38
CA GLU A 205 -16.68 10.31 -13.22
C GLU A 205 -17.40 11.43 -12.46
N LEU A 206 -17.80 11.12 -11.22
CA LEU A 206 -18.44 12.05 -10.31
C LEU A 206 -17.51 13.21 -9.91
N PHE A 207 -16.22 12.96 -9.72
CA PHE A 207 -15.23 13.99 -9.41
C PHE A 207 -15.04 14.95 -10.58
N GLU A 208 -14.92 14.45 -11.81
CA GLU A 208 -14.78 15.28 -12.99
C GLU A 208 -16.03 16.15 -13.22
N ALA A 209 -17.23 15.62 -12.94
CA ALA A 209 -18.46 16.40 -12.98
C ALA A 209 -18.46 17.53 -11.94
N ASP A 210 -18.10 17.25 -10.68
CA ASP A 210 -17.99 18.28 -9.62
C ASP A 210 -16.96 19.34 -9.98
N TRP A 211 -15.82 18.91 -10.53
CA TRP A 211 -14.73 19.80 -10.88
C TRP A 211 -15.13 20.71 -12.04
N ALA A 212 -15.85 20.18 -13.04
CA ALA A 212 -16.39 20.96 -14.15
C ALA A 212 -17.40 22.00 -13.66
N GLU A 213 -18.31 21.61 -12.75
CA GLU A 213 -19.27 22.53 -12.13
C GLU A 213 -18.57 23.63 -11.32
N ALA A 214 -17.64 23.24 -10.44
CA ALA A 214 -16.88 24.18 -9.63
C ALA A 214 -16.08 25.15 -10.50
N ARG A 215 -15.42 24.64 -11.55
CA ARG A 215 -14.69 25.47 -12.53
C ARG A 215 -15.60 26.45 -13.26
N ALA A 216 -16.83 26.05 -13.61
CA ALA A 216 -17.80 26.96 -14.21
C ALA A 216 -18.22 28.08 -13.25
N ARG A 217 -18.24 27.81 -11.93
CA ARG A 217 -18.62 28.76 -10.89
C ARG A 217 -17.48 29.72 -10.47
N VAL A 218 -16.26 29.21 -10.27
CA VAL A 218 -15.13 29.97 -9.69
C VAL A 218 -14.00 30.28 -10.69
N GLY A 219 -14.05 29.71 -11.90
CA GLY A 219 -13.06 29.94 -12.94
C GLY A 219 -11.76 29.12 -12.78
N ALA A 220 -10.66 29.64 -13.33
CA ALA A 220 -9.40 28.90 -13.47
C ALA A 220 -8.66 28.60 -12.15
N GLY A 221 -9.06 29.25 -11.05
CA GLY A 221 -8.49 29.07 -9.71
C GLY A 221 -9.13 27.94 -8.88
N VAL A 222 -10.00 27.13 -9.48
CA VAL A 222 -10.72 26.05 -8.79
C VAL A 222 -9.78 25.13 -8.01
N CYS A 223 -10.15 24.86 -6.77
CA CYS A 223 -9.45 23.97 -5.86
C CYS A 223 -10.41 22.95 -5.24
N ALA A 224 -9.86 22.00 -4.48
CA ALA A 224 -10.66 20.96 -3.84
C ALA A 224 -11.70 21.51 -2.85
N ALA A 225 -11.47 22.71 -2.28
CA ALA A 225 -12.42 23.35 -1.37
C ALA A 225 -13.65 23.93 -2.09
N ASP A 226 -13.59 24.09 -3.41
CA ASP A 226 -14.72 24.56 -4.21
C ASP A 226 -15.67 23.42 -4.61
N LEU A 227 -15.33 22.15 -4.31
CA LEU A 227 -16.15 21.01 -4.69
C LEU A 227 -17.38 20.90 -3.80
N VAL A 228 -18.53 20.61 -4.41
CA VAL A 228 -19.84 20.55 -3.72
C VAL A 228 -19.98 19.36 -2.76
N ARG A 229 -19.11 18.36 -2.89
CA ARG A 229 -19.09 17.16 -2.05
C ARG A 229 -17.67 16.78 -1.64
N ALA A 230 -17.57 16.33 -0.40
CA ALA A 230 -16.34 15.74 0.15
C ALA A 230 -16.07 14.36 -0.50
N PRO A 231 -14.81 13.88 -0.49
CA PRO A 231 -14.46 12.57 -1.05
C PRO A 231 -15.32 11.41 -0.53
N ALA A 232 -15.60 11.37 0.78
CA ALA A 232 -16.43 10.33 1.39
C ALA A 232 -17.89 10.37 0.89
N GLN A 233 -18.45 11.55 0.68
CA GLN A 233 -19.80 11.71 0.12
C GLN A 233 -19.84 11.23 -1.34
N ARG A 234 -18.83 11.59 -2.14
CA ARG A 234 -18.71 11.13 -3.53
C ARG A 234 -18.60 9.62 -3.62
N ARG A 235 -17.83 8.99 -2.73
CA ARG A 235 -17.71 7.54 -2.67
C ARG A 235 -19.03 6.86 -2.29
N ALA A 236 -19.81 7.46 -1.39
CA ALA A 236 -21.16 6.98 -1.07
C ALA A 236 -22.11 7.10 -2.29
N ASP A 237 -22.10 8.25 -2.99
CA ASP A 237 -22.88 8.44 -4.22
C ASP A 237 -22.48 7.43 -5.30
N ALA A 238 -21.17 7.16 -5.44
CA ALA A 238 -20.65 6.19 -6.40
C ALA A 238 -21.17 4.77 -6.10
N ALA A 239 -21.28 4.37 -4.83
CA ALA A 239 -21.83 3.08 -4.45
C ALA A 239 -23.34 2.98 -4.77
N VAL A 240 -24.10 4.05 -4.57
CA VAL A 240 -25.51 4.12 -4.97
C VAL A 240 -25.64 4.06 -6.49
N GLU A 241 -24.82 4.81 -7.21
CA GLU A 241 -24.82 4.82 -8.68
C GLU A 241 -24.43 3.45 -9.26
N MET A 242 -23.47 2.75 -8.65
CA MET A 242 -23.14 1.36 -8.98
C MET A 242 -24.36 0.44 -8.87
N ALA A 243 -25.14 0.56 -7.79
CA ALA A 243 -26.37 -0.21 -7.61
C ALA A 243 -27.47 0.18 -8.63
N ARG A 244 -27.58 1.47 -8.99
CA ARG A 244 -28.51 1.93 -10.03
C ARG A 244 -28.15 1.37 -11.40
N ARG A 245 -26.87 1.37 -11.77
CA ARG A 245 -26.36 0.77 -13.00
C ARG A 245 -26.62 -0.74 -13.01
N ALA A 246 -26.38 -1.43 -11.90
CA ALA A 246 -26.69 -2.86 -11.77
C ALA A 246 -28.18 -3.16 -11.98
N ARG A 247 -29.09 -2.34 -11.43
CA ARG A 247 -30.54 -2.49 -11.60
C ARG A 247 -31.02 -2.30 -13.06
N ALA A 248 -30.25 -1.60 -13.89
CA ALA A 248 -30.58 -1.42 -15.30
C ALA A 248 -30.28 -2.66 -16.16
N VAL A 249 -29.60 -3.67 -15.61
CA VAL A 249 -29.26 -4.92 -16.31
C VAL A 249 -30.48 -5.85 -16.32
N PRO A 250 -30.99 -6.27 -17.51
CA PRO A 250 -32.14 -7.16 -17.57
C PRO A 250 -31.78 -8.59 -17.11
N PRO A 251 -32.75 -9.38 -16.61
CA PRO A 251 -32.54 -10.78 -16.28
C PRO A 251 -31.98 -11.57 -17.47
N GLY A 252 -30.94 -12.38 -17.24
CA GLY A 252 -30.29 -13.18 -18.28
C GLY A 252 -29.35 -12.40 -19.20
N ALA A 253 -29.11 -11.11 -18.95
CA ALA A 253 -28.08 -10.37 -19.65
C ALA A 253 -26.71 -11.04 -19.45
N ARG A 254 -25.92 -11.12 -20.52
CA ARG A 254 -24.52 -11.47 -20.43
C ARG A 254 -23.80 -10.38 -19.64
N LEU A 255 -23.35 -10.72 -18.44
CA LEU A 255 -22.54 -9.82 -17.63
C LEU A 255 -21.15 -9.69 -18.26
N PRO A 256 -20.50 -8.52 -18.13
CA PRO A 256 -19.09 -8.40 -18.45
C PRO A 256 -18.27 -9.42 -17.66
N GLU A 257 -17.28 -10.02 -18.30
CA GLU A 257 -16.35 -10.92 -17.61
C GLU A 257 -15.62 -10.18 -16.47
N PRO A 258 -15.22 -10.88 -15.40
CA PRO A 258 -14.56 -10.28 -14.23
C PRO A 258 -13.33 -9.44 -14.63
N LEU A 259 -13.37 -8.14 -14.33
CA LEU A 259 -12.31 -7.21 -14.74
C LEU A 259 -11.27 -7.03 -13.63
N PHE A 260 -10.37 -7.99 -13.48
CA PHE A 260 -9.11 -7.82 -12.76
C PHE A 260 -7.93 -8.14 -13.68
N THR A 261 -6.74 -7.69 -13.31
CA THR A 261 -5.51 -8.00 -14.04
C THR A 261 -4.54 -8.59 -13.05
N VAL A 262 -3.97 -9.74 -13.40
CA VAL A 262 -2.89 -10.35 -12.65
C VAL A 262 -1.62 -10.25 -13.48
N PHE A 263 -0.58 -9.66 -12.92
CA PHE A 263 0.78 -9.74 -13.43
C PHE A 263 1.41 -11.06 -12.96
N VAL A 264 1.86 -11.83 -13.95
CA VAL A 264 2.48 -13.15 -13.79
C VAL A 264 3.88 -13.01 -14.39
N GLY A 265 4.91 -13.15 -13.55
CA GLY A 265 6.30 -13.07 -14.01
C GLY A 265 6.67 -14.23 -14.95
N TYR A 266 7.73 -14.06 -15.76
CA TYR A 266 8.24 -15.17 -16.57
C TYR A 266 8.70 -16.35 -15.69
N GLU A 267 9.33 -16.04 -14.55
CA GLU A 267 9.64 -17.02 -13.51
C GLU A 267 8.38 -17.68 -12.93
N THR A 268 7.19 -17.10 -13.06
CA THR A 268 5.91 -17.71 -12.64
C THR A 268 5.40 -18.77 -13.60
N PHE A 269 5.78 -18.74 -14.89
CA PHE A 269 5.58 -19.93 -15.73
C PHE A 269 6.37 -21.15 -15.20
N ALA A 270 7.31 -20.93 -14.26
CA ALA A 270 8.03 -21.93 -13.48
C ALA A 270 7.94 -21.74 -11.93
N GLY A 271 7.03 -20.90 -11.40
CA GLY A 271 7.09 -20.37 -10.01
C GLY A 271 5.76 -19.79 -9.50
N ARG A 272 5.74 -19.12 -8.33
CA ARG A 272 4.50 -18.73 -7.60
C ARG A 272 4.15 -17.22 -7.57
N ILE A 273 4.73 -16.37 -8.43
CA ILE A 273 4.50 -14.91 -8.38
C ILE A 273 3.22 -14.48 -9.13
N CYS A 274 2.19 -14.07 -8.39
CA CYS A 274 0.98 -13.44 -8.92
C CYS A 274 0.66 -12.13 -8.19
N GLU A 275 0.36 -11.05 -8.92
CA GLU A 275 0.08 -9.72 -8.35
C GLU A 275 -1.05 -9.03 -9.09
N LEU A 276 -2.01 -8.44 -8.38
CA LEU A 276 -3.07 -7.64 -8.98
C LEU A 276 -2.52 -6.32 -9.55
N ALA A 277 -3.27 -5.68 -10.45
CA ALA A 277 -2.82 -4.45 -11.13
C ALA A 277 -2.46 -3.31 -10.16
N GLU A 278 -3.14 -3.27 -9.01
CA GLU A 278 -2.92 -2.35 -7.91
C GLU A 278 -1.83 -2.80 -6.91
N GLY A 279 -1.14 -3.91 -7.16
CA GLY A 279 0.04 -4.30 -6.41
C GLY A 279 -0.15 -5.35 -5.32
N THR A 280 -1.39 -5.78 -5.08
CA THR A 280 -1.68 -6.82 -4.09
C THR A 280 -1.18 -8.18 -4.58
N VAL A 281 -0.27 -8.80 -3.82
CA VAL A 281 0.22 -10.15 -4.11
C VAL A 281 -0.85 -11.16 -3.76
N VAL A 282 -1.17 -12.06 -4.69
CA VAL A 282 -2.16 -13.12 -4.53
C VAL A 282 -1.53 -14.48 -4.78
N THR A 283 -2.10 -15.54 -4.22
CA THR A 283 -1.60 -16.89 -4.46
C THR A 283 -2.08 -17.44 -5.81
N PRO A 284 -1.33 -18.35 -6.45
CA PRO A 284 -1.82 -19.09 -7.61
C PRO A 284 -3.16 -19.80 -7.32
N GLY A 285 -3.32 -20.39 -6.13
CA GLY A 285 -4.57 -21.07 -5.75
C GLY A 285 -5.80 -20.16 -5.78
N SER A 286 -5.64 -18.87 -5.45
CA SER A 286 -6.72 -17.87 -5.50
C SER A 286 -7.25 -17.63 -6.92
N LEU A 287 -6.45 -17.93 -7.95
CA LEU A 287 -6.80 -17.73 -9.35
C LEU A 287 -7.51 -18.93 -9.98
N VAL A 288 -7.40 -20.13 -9.38
CA VAL A 288 -7.90 -21.39 -9.98
C VAL A 288 -9.38 -21.28 -10.33
N GLY A 289 -10.20 -20.74 -9.43
CA GLY A 289 -11.64 -20.55 -9.66
C GLY A 289 -12.00 -19.53 -10.75
N TRP A 290 -11.04 -18.74 -11.22
CA TRP A 290 -11.24 -17.74 -12.28
C TRP A 290 -10.69 -18.18 -13.64
N LEU A 291 -10.02 -19.33 -13.74
CA LEU A 291 -9.40 -19.78 -14.99
C LEU A 291 -10.43 -20.13 -16.08
N GLU A 292 -11.66 -20.49 -15.69
CA GLU A 292 -12.74 -20.82 -16.63
C GLU A 292 -13.42 -19.55 -17.21
N ASP A 293 -13.46 -18.47 -16.43
CA ASP A 293 -14.16 -17.22 -16.77
C ASP A 293 -13.22 -16.08 -17.20
N GLY A 294 -11.91 -16.23 -16.97
CA GLY A 294 -10.90 -15.19 -17.14
C GLY A 294 -10.18 -15.23 -18.49
N TRP A 295 -9.92 -14.06 -19.08
CA TRP A 295 -9.06 -13.93 -20.25
C TRP A 295 -7.58 -13.87 -19.85
N VAL A 296 -6.74 -14.69 -20.50
CA VAL A 296 -5.29 -14.64 -20.31
C VAL A 296 -4.65 -13.77 -21.39
N GLU A 297 -4.17 -12.59 -21.00
CA GLU A 297 -3.36 -11.71 -21.85
C GLU A 297 -1.87 -11.95 -21.58
N ARG A 298 -1.08 -12.22 -22.64
CA ARG A 298 0.38 -12.34 -22.55
C ARG A 298 1.07 -11.11 -23.12
N VAL A 299 1.69 -10.32 -22.25
CA VAL A 299 2.49 -9.15 -22.63
C VAL A 299 3.98 -9.49 -22.58
N VAL A 300 4.59 -9.79 -23.73
CA VAL A 300 6.03 -10.03 -23.83
C VAL A 300 6.78 -8.75 -24.20
N PHE A 301 7.60 -8.25 -23.29
CA PHE A 301 8.59 -7.21 -23.58
C PHE A 301 9.85 -7.89 -24.13
N ASP A 302 10.06 -7.86 -25.44
CA ASP A 302 11.22 -8.51 -26.08
C ASP A 302 12.00 -7.48 -26.89
N GLY A 303 13.03 -6.91 -26.26
CA GLY A 303 14.06 -6.07 -26.87
C GLY A 303 13.58 -4.87 -27.72
N PRO A 304 14.51 -4.10 -28.29
CA PRO A 304 14.18 -2.93 -29.12
C PRO A 304 13.52 -3.25 -30.48
N ASP A 305 13.47 -4.52 -30.91
CA ASP A 305 13.27 -4.87 -32.33
C ASP A 305 11.92 -5.50 -32.70
N ARG A 306 10.93 -5.53 -31.79
CA ARG A 306 9.57 -5.96 -32.17
C ARG A 306 8.60 -4.78 -32.20
N VAL A 307 8.35 -4.28 -33.40
CA VAL A 307 7.38 -3.21 -33.70
C VAL A 307 6.00 -3.58 -33.13
N ARG A 308 5.64 -2.95 -32.01
CA ARG A 308 4.26 -2.89 -31.53
C ARG A 308 3.62 -1.61 -32.06
N ASN A 309 2.94 -1.77 -33.20
CA ASN A 309 1.93 -0.89 -33.81
C ASN A 309 2.39 0.14 -34.87
N LEU A 310 1.68 0.13 -36.01
CA LEU A 310 1.92 0.87 -37.26
C LEU A 310 1.19 2.24 -37.31
N GLY A 311 1.01 2.90 -36.16
CA GLY A 311 0.14 4.08 -36.03
C GLY A 311 0.70 5.19 -35.15
N SER A 312 1.98 5.55 -35.29
CA SER A 312 2.69 6.52 -34.44
C SER A 312 2.21 7.98 -34.53
N ARG A 313 1.27 8.31 -35.43
CA ARG A 313 0.77 9.67 -35.69
C ARG A 313 -0.46 10.09 -34.87
N ARG A 314 -0.93 9.25 -33.93
CA ARG A 314 -2.01 9.63 -33.00
C ARG A 314 -1.41 10.13 -31.71
N ARG A 315 -1.86 11.28 -31.19
CA ARG A 315 -1.35 11.85 -29.93
C ARG A 315 -1.75 11.06 -28.69
N ILE A 316 -2.87 10.36 -28.69
CA ILE A 316 -3.44 9.74 -27.48
C ILE A 316 -3.02 8.27 -27.40
N PHE A 317 -2.45 7.87 -26.25
CA PHE A 317 -2.19 6.46 -25.94
C PHE A 317 -3.52 5.73 -25.72
N THR A 318 -3.84 4.78 -26.59
CA THR A 318 -5.07 3.95 -26.52
C THR A 318 -4.78 2.48 -26.78
N GLY A 319 -5.66 1.59 -26.35
CA GLY A 319 -5.58 0.15 -26.65
C GLY A 319 -4.26 -0.47 -26.21
N ALA A 320 -3.66 -1.29 -27.10
CA ALA A 320 -2.46 -2.05 -26.80
C ALA A 320 -1.24 -1.20 -26.36
N THR A 321 -1.05 0.00 -26.92
CA THR A 321 0.08 0.85 -26.55
C THR A 321 -0.08 1.41 -25.13
N ARG A 322 -1.29 1.86 -24.77
CA ARG A 322 -1.59 2.28 -23.39
C ARG A 322 -1.40 1.12 -22.43
N ARG A 323 -1.97 -0.04 -22.77
CA ARG A 323 -1.87 -1.26 -21.96
C ARG A 323 -0.43 -1.71 -21.74
N SER A 324 0.43 -1.62 -22.76
CA SER A 324 1.87 -1.92 -22.65
C SER A 324 2.55 -1.06 -21.58
N VAL A 325 2.25 0.26 -21.56
CA VAL A 325 2.79 1.18 -20.57
C VAL A 325 2.24 0.90 -19.18
N GLU A 326 0.94 0.62 -19.05
CA GLU A 326 0.33 0.28 -17.75
C GLU A 326 0.96 -0.96 -17.11
N VAL A 327 1.20 -1.99 -17.92
CA VAL A 327 1.84 -3.25 -17.48
C VAL A 327 3.32 -3.01 -17.11
N ARG A 328 4.03 -2.17 -17.87
CA ARG A 328 5.45 -1.87 -17.65
C ARG A 328 5.66 -1.01 -16.41
N ASP A 329 4.93 0.11 -16.30
CA ASP A 329 5.18 1.13 -15.29
C ASP A 329 4.54 0.78 -13.95
N ARG A 330 3.39 0.08 -13.96
CA ARG A 330 2.60 -0.38 -12.80
C ARG A 330 2.06 0.70 -11.86
N GLU A 331 2.74 1.81 -11.71
CA GLU A 331 2.37 2.97 -10.90
C GLU A 331 2.84 4.28 -11.54
N CYS A 332 2.44 5.40 -10.94
CA CYS A 332 2.88 6.72 -11.34
C CYS A 332 4.41 6.83 -11.25
N PHE A 333 5.05 7.44 -12.24
CA PHE A 333 6.52 7.56 -12.30
C PHE A 333 7.20 8.31 -11.14
N HIS A 334 6.43 9.01 -10.30
CA HIS A 334 6.99 9.95 -9.33
C HIS A 334 7.27 9.21 -8.02
N GLU A 335 8.46 9.41 -7.45
CA GLU A 335 8.96 8.72 -6.25
C GLU A 335 8.11 8.87 -4.97
N PHE A 336 7.13 9.79 -4.96
CA PHE A 336 6.24 10.05 -3.83
C PHE A 336 4.80 9.67 -4.16
N CYS A 337 4.60 8.76 -5.12
CA CYS A 337 3.28 8.46 -5.67
C CYS A 337 3.12 6.98 -5.97
N ASP A 338 2.19 6.36 -5.27
CA ASP A 338 1.89 4.95 -5.46
C ASP A 338 0.56 4.75 -6.22
N ILE A 339 0.09 5.76 -6.96
CA ILE A 339 -1.15 5.65 -7.73
C ILE A 339 -0.94 4.59 -8.82
N PRO A 340 -1.75 3.51 -8.88
CA PRO A 340 -1.60 2.48 -9.89
C PRO A 340 -1.68 3.04 -11.31
N ALA A 341 -0.96 2.43 -12.26
CA ALA A 341 -0.93 2.89 -13.63
C ALA A 341 -2.31 2.85 -14.31
N ALA A 342 -3.21 1.97 -13.85
CA ALA A 342 -4.61 1.92 -14.29
C ALA A 342 -5.38 3.22 -13.99
N ASP A 343 -5.03 3.90 -12.90
CA ASP A 343 -5.62 5.19 -12.49
C ASP A 343 -4.79 6.39 -12.97
N CYS A 344 -3.75 6.12 -13.76
CA CYS A 344 -2.89 7.15 -14.32
C CYS A 344 -3.31 7.54 -15.75
N GLN A 345 -2.93 8.76 -16.11
CA GLN A 345 -2.83 9.15 -17.50
C GLN A 345 -1.53 8.56 -18.07
N ILE A 346 -1.55 8.17 -19.34
CA ILE A 346 -0.32 7.83 -20.05
C ILE A 346 0.04 9.02 -20.94
N ASP A 347 1.21 9.60 -20.70
CA ASP A 347 1.71 10.76 -21.43
C ASP A 347 3.13 10.52 -21.96
N HIS A 348 3.55 11.32 -22.93
CA HIS A 348 4.85 11.13 -23.57
C HIS A 348 5.99 11.63 -22.70
N VAL A 349 7.11 10.88 -22.66
CA VAL A 349 8.38 11.31 -22.05
C VAL A 349 8.96 12.46 -22.87
N GLN A 350 9.23 12.24 -24.16
CA GLN A 350 9.47 13.31 -25.13
C GLN A 350 8.11 13.84 -25.63
N PRO A 351 7.76 15.11 -25.39
CA PRO A 351 6.46 15.65 -25.78
C PRO A 351 6.15 15.41 -27.25
N TYR A 352 4.88 15.08 -27.54
CA TYR A 352 4.40 14.93 -28.93
C TYR A 352 4.65 16.19 -29.78
N SER A 353 4.50 17.37 -29.18
CA SER A 353 4.80 18.66 -29.83
C SER A 353 6.27 18.85 -30.19
N ALA A 354 7.18 18.12 -29.54
CA ALA A 354 8.61 18.09 -29.82
C ALA A 354 9.02 16.88 -30.68
N GLY A 355 8.07 16.27 -31.39
CA GLY A 355 8.31 15.13 -32.28
C GLY A 355 8.29 13.75 -31.61
N GLY A 356 7.92 13.66 -30.33
CA GLY A 356 7.83 12.39 -29.62
C GLY A 356 6.78 11.45 -30.22
N LEU A 357 7.17 10.20 -30.49
CA LEU A 357 6.28 9.20 -31.06
C LEU A 357 5.36 8.59 -29.99
N THR A 358 4.14 8.22 -30.36
CA THR A 358 3.20 7.49 -29.49
C THR A 358 3.50 5.99 -29.54
N VAL A 359 4.61 5.63 -28.90
CA VAL A 359 5.08 4.25 -28.71
C VAL A 359 5.24 4.01 -27.22
N ASP A 360 5.13 2.76 -26.78
CA ASP A 360 5.24 2.40 -25.37
C ASP A 360 6.58 2.83 -24.75
N GLY A 361 7.69 2.69 -25.47
CA GLY A 361 9.00 3.20 -25.05
C GLY A 361 9.05 4.72 -24.75
N ASN A 362 8.15 5.51 -25.34
CA ASN A 362 8.02 6.95 -25.09
C ASN A 362 6.78 7.31 -24.25
N GLY A 363 5.95 6.34 -23.84
CA GLY A 363 4.85 6.56 -22.92
C GLY A 363 5.31 6.41 -21.47
N ARG A 364 4.63 7.09 -20.54
CA ARG A 364 4.87 6.95 -19.11
C ARG A 364 3.58 7.15 -18.31
N ALA A 365 3.36 6.32 -17.29
CA ALA A 365 2.25 6.48 -16.35
C ALA A 365 2.47 7.68 -15.42
N ALA A 366 1.53 8.61 -15.40
CA ALA A 366 1.51 9.77 -14.51
C ALA A 366 0.09 10.01 -13.99
N CYS A 367 -0.07 10.07 -12.67
CA CYS A 367 -1.36 10.43 -12.09
C CYS A 367 -1.75 11.86 -12.50
N GLY A 368 -3.04 12.20 -12.39
CA GLY A 368 -3.53 13.53 -12.81
C GLY A 368 -2.77 14.71 -12.17
N TYR A 369 -2.33 14.56 -10.90
CA TYR A 369 -1.51 15.56 -10.23
C TYR A 369 -0.10 15.67 -10.84
N HIS A 370 0.66 14.57 -10.90
CA HIS A 370 2.04 14.59 -11.40
C HIS A 370 2.13 14.88 -12.89
N ASN A 371 1.12 14.51 -13.68
CA ASN A 371 1.07 14.88 -15.08
C ASN A 371 0.93 16.41 -15.27
N ARG A 372 0.06 17.06 -14.48
CA ARG A 372 -0.07 18.52 -14.46
C ARG A 372 1.17 19.22 -13.92
N LEU A 373 1.81 18.65 -12.90
CA LEU A 373 3.02 19.22 -12.29
C LEU A 373 4.15 19.39 -13.31
N ARG A 374 4.34 18.41 -14.19
CA ARG A 374 5.33 18.44 -15.26
C ARG A 374 5.19 19.64 -16.19
N HIS A 375 3.96 20.06 -16.50
CA HIS A 375 3.72 21.24 -17.33
C HIS A 375 3.98 22.57 -16.60
N ARG A 376 4.01 22.55 -15.26
CA ARG A 376 4.23 23.74 -14.41
C ARG A 376 5.69 23.94 -14.02
N ARG A 377 6.51 22.88 -14.09
CA ARG A 377 7.95 22.91 -13.79
C ARG A 377 8.68 22.25 -14.97
N PRO A 378 9.00 23.01 -16.05
CA PRO A 378 9.65 22.47 -17.24
C PRO A 378 11.06 21.95 -16.96
#